data_AF-A0A659V449-F1
#
_entry.id   AF-A0A659V449-F1
#
_cell.length_a   1.000
_cell.length_b   1.000
_cell.length_c   1.000
_cell.angle_alpha   90.00
_cell.angle_beta   90.00
_cell.angle_gamma   90.00
#
_symmetry.space_group_name_H-M   'P 1'
#
loop_
_entity.id
_entity.type
_entity.pdbx_description
1 polymer ?
#
loop_
_entity_poly.entity_id
_entity_poly.type
_entity_poly.pdbx_seq_one_letter_code
_entity_poly.pdbx_strand_id
1 'polypeptide(L)'
;MTLAFPNPSRSFDEARNAVCFIGYDGMFQVRFFIEAEALAKSGVALGGNGSAEKACLSAFDALRPSIQDLAGKVYARNRRDSYTLTAADFR
;
A
#
# COMPACT_ATOMS: atom_id res chain seq x y z
N MET A 1 6.24 13.36 14.48
CA MET A 1 7.02 12.12 14.36
C MET A 1 6.83 11.61 12.94
N THR A 2 7.87 11.00 12.38
CA THR A 2 7.92 10.65 10.96
C THR A 2 7.61 9.17 10.82
N LEU A 3 6.51 8.87 10.14
CA LEU A 3 6.16 7.51 9.76
C LEU A 3 7.31 6.91 8.93
N ALA A 4 7.87 5.81 9.41
CA ALA A 4 9.00 5.12 8.78
C ALA A 4 8.56 3.75 8.24
N PHE A 5 9.20 3.32 7.15
CA PHE A 5 8.96 2.02 6.54
C PHE A 5 10.26 1.22 6.46
N PRO A 6 10.89 0.88 7.61
CA PRO A 6 12.17 0.16 7.62
C PRO A 6 12.06 -1.28 7.11
N ASN A 7 10.85 -1.86 7.20
CA ASN A 7 10.57 -3.22 6.76
C ASN A 7 9.85 -3.21 5.40
N PRO A 8 10.40 -3.86 4.37
CA PRO A 8 9.72 -4.03 3.07
C PRO A 8 8.63 -5.13 3.12
N SER A 9 8.09 -5.41 4.30
CA SER A 9 7.06 -6.41 4.54
C SER A 9 5.78 -6.02 3.80
N ARG A 10 5.29 -6.96 2.99
CA ARG A 10 4.10 -6.83 2.17
C ARG A 10 3.43 -8.19 2.06
N SER A 11 2.11 -8.21 2.16
CA SER A 11 1.31 -9.41 2.02
C SER A 11 0.08 -9.06 1.20
N PHE A 12 -0.32 -9.95 0.29
CA PHE A 12 -1.55 -9.77 -0.45
C PHE A 12 -2.69 -10.42 0.32
N ASP A 13 -3.73 -9.64 0.57
CA ASP A 13 -4.99 -10.09 1.13
C ASP A 13 -5.92 -10.43 -0.04
N GLU A 14 -6.10 -11.73 -0.31
CA GLU A 14 -6.98 -12.20 -1.39
C GLU A 14 -8.46 -11.86 -1.13
N ALA A 15 -8.89 -11.82 0.14
CA ALA A 15 -10.28 -11.53 0.49
C ALA A 15 -10.63 -10.07 0.22
N ARG A 16 -9.65 -9.16 0.35
CA ARG A 16 -9.80 -7.73 0.07
C ARG A 16 -9.24 -7.32 -1.29
N ASN A 17 -8.58 -8.23 -1.99
CA ASN A 17 -7.85 -7.97 -3.22
C ASN A 17 -6.91 -6.76 -3.06
N ALA A 18 -6.13 -6.75 -1.97
CA ALA A 18 -5.35 -5.58 -1.56
C ALA A 18 -3.98 -5.99 -0.99
N VAL A 19 -2.96 -5.15 -1.20
CA VAL A 19 -1.64 -5.34 -0.59
C VAL A 19 -1.62 -4.66 0.78
N CYS A 20 -1.32 -5.42 1.82
CA CYS A 20 -1.10 -4.93 3.18
C CYS A 20 0.40 -4.71 3.43
N PHE A 21 0.74 -3.57 4.02
CA PHE A 21 2.08 -3.21 4.45
C PHE A 21 2.04 -2.46 5.79
N ILE A 22 3.17 -2.40 6.49
CA ILE A 22 3.24 -1.80 7.84
C ILE A 22 4.18 -0.61 7.83
N GLY A 23 3.67 0.52 8.31
CA GLY A 23 4.48 1.67 8.71
C GLY A 23 4.70 1.69 10.22
N TYR A 24 5.75 2.36 10.65
CA TYR A 24 6.13 2.48 12.05
C TYR A 24 6.20 3.95 12.43
N ASP A 25 5.42 4.37 13.43
CA ASP A 25 5.60 5.65 14.10
C ASP A 25 6.25 5.40 15.47
N GLY A 26 7.57 5.35 15.49
CA GLY A 26 8.33 4.88 16.65
C GLY A 26 8.07 3.41 16.96
N MET A 27 7.45 3.13 18.11
CA MET A 27 7.10 1.76 18.54
C MET A 27 5.73 1.30 18.02
N PHE A 28 4.93 2.20 17.44
CA PHE A 28 3.58 1.89 16.98
C PHE A 28 3.58 1.39 15.55
N GLN A 29 3.01 0.20 15.35
CA GLN A 29 2.76 -0.36 14.03
C GLN A 29 1.43 0.17 13.48
N VAL A 30 1.49 0.71 12.27
CA VAL A 30 0.34 1.25 11.55
C VAL A 30 0.13 0.42 10.30
N ARG A 31 -1.07 -0.16 10.15
CA ARG A 31 -1.38 -1.03 9.00
C ARG A 31 -1.92 -0.21 7.84
N PHE A 32 -1.32 -0.38 6.67
CA PHE A 32 -1.78 0.24 5.45
C PHE A 32 -2.20 -0.84 4.46
N PHE A 33 -3.35 -0.65 3.84
CA PHE A 33 -3.87 -1.48 2.78
C PHE A 33 -3.88 -0.66 1.51
N ILE A 34 -3.53 -1.24 0.38
CA ILE A 34 -3.71 -0.61 -0.93
C ILE A 34 -4.44 -1.59 -1.85
N GLU A 35 -5.57 -1.15 -2.40
CA GLU A 35 -6.37 -1.99 -3.27
C GLU A 35 -5.63 -2.32 -4.56
N ALA A 36 -5.78 -3.55 -5.06
CA ALA A 36 -5.25 -3.97 -6.35
C ALA A 36 -5.75 -3.08 -7.49
N GLU A 37 -7.01 -2.62 -7.42
CA GLU A 37 -7.57 -1.67 -8.38
C GLU A 37 -6.86 -0.31 -8.37
N ALA A 38 -6.40 0.15 -7.19
CA ALA A 38 -5.61 1.37 -7.05
C ALA A 38 -4.24 1.21 -7.73
N LEU A 39 -3.59 0.07 -7.51
CA LEU A 39 -2.32 -0.29 -8.15
C LEU A 39 -2.48 -0.41 -9.67
N ALA A 40 -3.57 -1.01 -10.14
CA ALA A 40 -3.88 -1.17 -11.56
C ALA A 40 -4.09 0.18 -12.25
N LYS A 41 -4.83 1.10 -11.62
CA LYS A 41 -5.06 2.45 -12.16
C LYS A 41 -3.80 3.32 -12.16
N SER A 42 -2.82 3.02 -11.31
CA SER A 42 -1.52 3.70 -11.30
C SER A 42 -0.62 3.34 -12.51
N GLY A 43 -1.11 2.54 -13.46
CA GLY A 43 -0.44 2.28 -14.73
C GLY A 43 0.40 1.00 -14.76
N VAL A 44 0.47 0.24 -13.66
CA VAL A 44 1.02 -1.11 -13.69
C VAL A 44 -0.09 -2.05 -14.16
N ALA A 45 -0.03 -2.43 -15.43
CA ALA A 45 -0.95 -3.42 -15.97
C ALA A 45 -0.86 -4.69 -15.10
N LEU A 46 -1.97 -5.06 -14.45
CA LEU A 46 -2.16 -6.39 -13.83
C LEU A 46 -2.30 -7.47 -14.92
N GLY A 47 -1.49 -7.37 -15.97
CA GLY A 47 -1.62 -8.09 -17.22
C GLY A 47 -0.84 -9.39 -17.20
N GLY A 48 -1.58 -10.50 -17.27
CA GLY A 48 -1.13 -11.71 -17.96
C GLY A 48 -0.67 -12.86 -17.06
N ASN A 49 -1.49 -13.92 -17.01
CA ASN A 49 -1.14 -15.32 -16.70
C ASN A 49 -0.41 -15.65 -15.38
N GLY A 50 -0.18 -14.69 -14.48
CA GLY A 50 0.32 -14.93 -13.12
C GLY A 50 -0.76 -14.74 -12.06
N SER A 51 -0.59 -15.36 -10.88
CA SER A 51 -1.46 -15.13 -9.72
C SER A 51 -1.61 -13.63 -9.48
N ALA A 52 -2.85 -13.14 -9.35
CA ALA A 52 -3.17 -11.72 -9.17
C ALA A 52 -2.33 -11.09 -8.04
N GLU A 53 -2.08 -11.86 -6.98
CA GLU A 53 -1.14 -11.54 -5.91
C GLU A 53 0.23 -11.06 -6.42
N LYS A 54 0.92 -11.86 -7.26
CA LYS A 54 2.29 -11.57 -7.68
C LYS A 54 2.38 -10.31 -8.52
N ALA A 55 1.37 -10.07 -9.36
CA ALA A 55 1.24 -8.84 -10.13
C ALA A 55 1.02 -7.63 -9.20
N CYS A 56 0.14 -7.75 -8.21
CA CYS A 56 -0.09 -6.70 -7.22
C CYS A 56 1.15 -6.39 -6.38
N LEU A 57 1.86 -7.42 -5.91
CA LEU A 57 3.09 -7.24 -5.12
C LEU A 57 4.20 -6.58 -5.96
N SER A 58 4.35 -6.95 -7.23
CA SER A 58 5.32 -6.31 -8.13
C SER A 58 4.94 -4.86 -8.44
N ALA A 59 3.65 -4.57 -8.63
CA ALA A 59 3.15 -3.21 -8.83
C ALA A 59 3.40 -2.33 -7.59
N PHE A 60 3.13 -2.89 -6.41
CA PHE A 60 3.43 -2.25 -5.13
C PHE A 60 4.92 -1.95 -5.00
N ASP A 61 5.79 -2.89 -5.36
CA ASP A 61 7.23 -2.68 -5.28
C ASP A 61 7.71 -1.57 -6.22
N ALA A 62 7.16 -1.50 -7.43
CA ALA A 62 7.47 -0.43 -8.39
C ALA A 62 7.01 0.97 -7.91
N LEU A 63 5.85 1.02 -7.24
CA LEU A 63 5.23 2.26 -6.76
C LEU A 63 5.51 2.55 -5.27
N ARG A 64 6.32 1.72 -4.61
CA ARG A 64 6.60 1.78 -3.17
C ARG A 64 6.91 3.19 -2.66
N PRO A 65 7.85 3.97 -3.24
CA PRO A 65 8.15 5.30 -2.72
C PRO A 65 6.93 6.24 -2.78
N SER A 66 6.13 6.17 -3.85
CA SER A 66 4.91 6.97 -4.00
C SER A 66 3.83 6.55 -3.00
N ILE A 67 3.66 5.24 -2.79
CA ILE A 67 2.70 4.70 -1.81
C ILE A 67 3.08 5.11 -0.38
N GLN A 68 4.38 5.06 -0.04
CA GLN A 68 4.88 5.44 1.28
C GLN A 68 4.70 6.93 1.56
N ASP A 69 4.98 7.80 0.57
CA ASP A 69 4.72 9.24 0.67
C ASP A 69 3.23 9.53 0.90
N LEU A 70 2.38 8.86 0.14
CA LEU A 70 0.93 9.00 0.24
C LEU A 70 0.39 8.49 1.59
N ALA A 71 0.89 7.35 2.06
CA ALA A 71 0.60 6.83 3.40
C ALA A 71 1.02 7.82 4.50
N GLY A 72 2.19 8.45 4.36
CA GLY A 72 2.64 9.51 5.27
C GLY A 72 1.72 10.72 5.29
N LYS A 73 1.24 11.17 4.12
CA LYS A 73 0.28 12.28 4.00
C LYS A 73 -1.07 11.95 4.63
N VAL A 74 -1.61 10.76 4.39
CA VAL A 74 -2.90 10.33 4.97
C VAL A 74 -2.77 10.15 6.48
N TYR A 75 -1.68 9.55 6.95
CA TYR A 75 -1.38 9.38 8.37
C TYR A 75 -1.27 10.73 9.11
N ALA A 76 -0.63 11.72 8.48
CA ALA A 76 -0.51 13.06 9.04
C ALA A 76 -1.86 13.78 9.18
N ARG A 77 -2.82 13.49 8.30
CA ARG A 77 -4.16 14.10 8.32
C ARG A 77 -5.05 13.56 9.43
N ASN A 78 -4.94 12.28 9.75
CA ASN A 78 -5.76 11.66 10.79
C ASN A 78 -5.01 10.46 11.37
N ARG A 79 -4.82 10.36 12.69
CA ARG A 79 -4.07 9.25 13.31
C ARG A 79 -5.00 8.09 13.69
N ARG A 80 -5.04 7.08 12.83
CA ARG A 80 -5.74 5.79 12.98
C ARG A 80 -4.76 4.62 13.00
N ASP A 81 -5.21 3.49 13.54
CA ASP A 81 -4.45 2.23 13.57
C ASP A 81 -4.38 1.54 12.19
N SER A 82 -5.30 1.88 11.28
CA SER A 82 -5.30 1.35 9.92
C SER A 82 -5.84 2.32 8.88
N TYR A 83 -5.31 2.21 7.67
CA TYR A 83 -5.71 3.01 6.51
C TYR A 83 -5.85 2.12 5.27
N THR A 84 -6.83 2.44 4.45
CA THR A 84 -7.00 1.82 3.12
C THR A 84 -6.79 2.90 2.08
N LEU A 85 -5.81 2.70 1.22
CA LEU A 85 -5.46 3.54 0.09
C LEU A 85 -6.19 2.98 -1.13
N THR A 86 -7.10 3.78 -1.65
CA THR A 86 -7.91 3.45 -2.81
C THR A 86 -7.40 4.23 -4.02
N ALA A 87 -7.90 3.91 -5.22
CA ALA A 87 -7.54 4.67 -6.41
C ALA A 87 -7.88 6.17 -6.31
N ALA A 88 -8.85 6.54 -5.46
CA ALA A 88 -9.22 7.93 -5.25
C ALA A 88 -8.16 8.72 -4.49
N ASP A 89 -7.33 8.04 -3.68
CA ASP A 89 -6.28 8.68 -2.90
C ASP A 89 -5.05 9.04 -3.76
N PHE A 90 -4.87 8.40 -4.92
CA PHE A 90 -3.80 8.66 -5.90
C PHE A 90 -4.05 9.87 -6.81
N ARG A 91 -5.08 10.69 -6.53
CA ARG A 91 -5.49 11.82 -7.38
C ARG A 91 -4.76 13.13 -7.09
#